data_AF-A0A966BDK3-F1
#
_entry.id   AF-A0A966BDK3-F1
#
_cell.length_a   1.000
_cell.length_b   1.000
_cell.length_c   1.000
_cell.angle_alpha   90.00
_cell.angle_beta   90.00
_cell.angle_gamma   90.00
#
_symmetry.space_group_name_H-M   'P 1'
#
loop_
_entity.id
_entity.type
_entity.pdbx_description
1 polymer ?
#
loop_
_entity_poly.entity_id
_entity_poly.type
_entity_poly.pdbx_seq_one_letter_code
_entity_poly.pdbx_strand_id
1 'polypeptide(L)'
;MSTGIIIVIAIPVLIALAAVVGFGSLRKKDAKGLGHMSRETRTRDAGALNQNISGSNEARELEKSVAMERVSAGVAVPLPKVPEVWTPPDADAIGVSRRQFLNRSSITLMTLGLSVFGAANIAFLWPRPTAGFGSKVKIGTIDSVNTVINSSSPAVNFAYFSEAQTYLQPYPMDQATQASAEAVYKGATLAGIKQGYVALWQKCPHLGCKVPVCGTSQWFECPCHGSQYNRVGEKKVGPAPRGMDHFPVIIDGENVIIDTGTVSLGAVIGTDTTGQGLEGPHCA
;
A
#
# COMPACT_ATOMS: atom_id res chain seq x y z
N MET A 1 -2.22 26.70 0.03
CA MET A 1 -1.38 27.20 1.15
C MET A 1 0.07 26.90 0.79
N SER A 2 1.00 27.86 0.88
CA SER A 2 2.39 27.58 0.55
C SER A 2 2.97 26.57 1.55
N THR A 3 3.87 25.72 1.09
CA THR A 3 4.56 24.71 1.92
C THR A 3 5.23 25.35 3.14
N GLY A 4 5.72 26.59 3.03
CA GLY A 4 6.29 27.34 4.14
C GLY A 4 5.28 27.65 5.26
N ILE A 5 4.05 28.01 4.92
CA ILE A 5 3.01 28.34 5.92
C ILE A 5 2.59 27.08 6.71
N ILE A 6 2.55 25.93 6.03
CA ILE A 6 2.20 24.64 6.68
C ILE A 6 3.29 24.25 7.70
N ILE A 7 4.57 24.42 7.35
CA ILE A 7 5.69 24.08 8.23
C ILE A 7 5.72 24.98 9.48
N VAL A 8 5.48 26.29 9.30
CA VAL A 8 5.49 27.27 10.39
C VAL A 8 4.39 27.00 11.42
N ILE A 9 3.25 26.42 11.02
CA ILE A 9 2.14 26.11 11.92
C ILE A 9 2.28 24.69 12.51
N ALA A 10 2.67 23.70 11.69
CA ALA A 10 2.69 22.30 12.11
C ALA A 10 3.75 21.99 13.18
N ILE A 11 4.94 22.61 13.09
CA ILE A 11 6.04 22.39 14.04
C ILE A 11 5.66 22.84 15.47
N PRO A 12 5.19 24.08 15.71
CA PRO A 12 4.82 24.50 17.06
C PRO A 12 3.66 23.68 17.65
N VAL A 13 2.69 23.26 16.82
CA VAL A 13 1.57 22.41 17.27
C VAL A 13 2.06 21.02 17.71
N LEU A 14 2.98 20.40 16.96
CA LEU A 14 3.57 19.12 17.33
C LEU A 14 4.41 19.22 18.61
N ILE A 15 5.18 20.29 18.78
CA ILE A 15 5.95 20.55 20.00
C ILE A 15 4.99 20.74 21.20
N ALA A 16 3.90 21.49 21.02
CA ALA A 16 2.90 21.68 22.07
C ALA A 16 2.21 20.36 22.46
N LEU A 17 1.83 19.53 21.47
CA LEU A 17 1.24 18.20 21.74
C LEU A 17 2.23 17.26 22.44
N ALA A 18 3.49 17.24 22.01
CA ALA A 18 4.53 16.46 22.66
C ALA A 18 4.77 16.92 24.11
N ALA A 19 4.74 18.23 24.36
CA ALA A 19 4.84 18.80 25.69
C ALA A 19 3.64 18.44 26.58
N VAL A 20 2.40 18.49 26.05
CA VAL A 20 1.19 18.10 26.78
C VAL A 20 1.21 16.61 27.15
N VAL A 21 1.62 15.73 26.23
CA VAL A 21 1.75 14.29 26.50
C VAL A 21 2.88 14.02 27.49
N GLY A 22 4.03 14.68 27.33
CA GLY A 22 5.17 14.59 28.24
C GLY A 22 4.81 15.02 29.67
N PHE A 23 4.19 16.19 29.82
CA PHE A 23 3.74 16.69 31.12
C PHE A 23 2.58 15.88 31.71
N GLY A 24 1.67 15.38 30.88
CA GLY A 24 0.58 14.50 31.31
C GLY A 24 1.10 13.16 31.86
N SER A 25 2.14 12.61 31.24
CA SER A 25 2.85 11.41 31.69
C SER A 25 3.63 11.61 32.99
N LEU A 26 4.18 12.81 33.19
CA LEU A 26 4.95 13.18 34.39
C LEU A 26 4.08 13.53 35.61
N ARG A 27 2.78 13.80 35.43
CA ARG A 27 1.88 14.01 36.58
C ARG A 27 1.71 12.70 37.35
N LYS A 28 2.48 12.58 38.44
CA LYS A 28 2.24 11.63 39.54
C LYS A 28 0.77 11.75 39.97
N LYS A 29 -0.06 10.79 39.57
CA LYS A 29 -1.33 10.52 40.25
C LYS A 29 -1.01 9.69 41.48
N ASP A 30 -0.42 10.33 42.48
CA ASP A 30 -0.34 9.75 43.80
C ASP A 30 -1.72 9.82 44.47
N ALA A 31 -2.05 8.75 45.18
CA ALA A 31 -3.17 8.59 46.10
C ALA A 31 -4.59 8.44 45.54
N LYS A 32 -5.01 7.17 45.41
CA LYS A 32 -6.19 6.59 46.09
C LYS A 32 -6.32 5.11 45.72
N GLY A 33 -5.44 4.29 46.29
CA GLY A 33 -5.31 2.87 45.94
C GLY A 33 -5.33 1.91 47.12
N LEU A 34 -5.68 2.38 48.32
CA LEU A 34 -5.81 1.54 49.51
C LEU A 34 -7.13 1.89 50.20
N GLY A 35 -8.11 0.99 50.12
CA GLY A 35 -9.31 1.00 50.96
C GLY A 35 -10.67 1.28 50.29
N HIS A 36 -10.76 1.49 48.98
CA HIS A 36 -12.05 1.71 48.30
C HIS A 36 -12.26 0.64 47.23
N MET A 37 -12.99 -0.42 47.57
CA MET A 37 -13.51 -1.35 46.58
C MET A 37 -14.61 -0.65 45.78
N SER A 38 -14.63 -0.89 44.46
CA SER A 38 -15.69 -0.38 43.60
C SER A 38 -17.05 -0.92 44.06
N ARG A 39 -18.13 -0.14 43.86
CA ARG A 39 -19.50 -0.57 44.20
C ARG A 39 -19.82 -1.94 43.58
N GLU A 40 -19.34 -2.16 42.36
CA GLU A 40 -19.59 -3.36 41.57
C GLU A 40 -18.90 -4.60 42.17
N THR A 41 -17.68 -4.45 42.69
CA THR A 41 -16.97 -5.52 43.39
C THR A 41 -17.68 -5.89 44.71
N ARG A 42 -18.16 -4.90 45.47
CA ARG A 42 -18.92 -5.15 46.71
C ARG A 42 -20.23 -5.88 46.47
N THR A 43 -20.95 -5.56 45.39
CA THR A 43 -22.22 -6.22 45.06
C THR A 43 -22.04 -7.67 44.60
N ARG A 44 -20.92 -8.01 43.95
CA ARG A 44 -20.65 -9.40 43.54
C ARG A 44 -20.26 -10.30 44.71
N ASP A 45 -19.43 -9.82 45.64
CA ASP A 45 -19.08 -10.58 46.84
C ASP A 45 -20.29 -10.82 47.76
N ALA A 46 -21.21 -9.85 47.84
CA ALA A 46 -22.44 -10.00 48.63
C ALA A 46 -23.37 -11.12 48.10
N GLY A 47 -23.33 -11.42 46.80
CA GLY A 47 -24.19 -12.44 46.18
C GLY A 47 -23.77 -13.89 46.43
N ALA A 48 -22.52 -14.13 46.82
CA ALA A 48 -21.99 -15.48 47.04
C ALA A 48 -22.37 -16.07 48.41
N LEU A 49 -22.74 -15.23 49.39
CA LEU A 49 -23.00 -15.65 50.76
C LEU A 49 -24.43 -16.16 51.03
N ASN A 50 -25.32 -16.13 50.02
CA ASN A 50 -26.75 -16.38 50.24
C ASN A 50 -27.29 -17.58 49.42
N GLN A 51 -26.49 -18.64 49.28
CA GLN A 51 -26.99 -19.92 48.80
C GLN A 51 -27.36 -20.81 49.99
N ASN A 52 -28.66 -20.88 50.30
CA ASN A 52 -29.22 -21.91 51.18
C ASN A 52 -29.13 -23.27 50.47
N ILE A 53 -28.01 -23.96 50.63
CA ILE A 53 -27.83 -25.34 50.18
C ILE A 53 -28.54 -26.24 51.20
N SER A 54 -29.76 -26.67 50.89
CA SER A 54 -30.44 -27.78 51.59
C SER A 54 -29.81 -29.11 51.18
N GLY A 55 -28.66 -29.44 51.79
CA GLY A 55 -28.06 -30.77 51.80
C GLY A 55 -28.11 -31.35 53.20
N SER A 56 -28.22 -32.68 53.34
CA SER A 56 -28.30 -33.35 54.64
C SER A 56 -27.13 -32.95 55.55
N ASN A 57 -27.42 -32.77 56.85
CA ASN A 57 -26.43 -32.35 57.86
C ASN A 57 -25.30 -33.37 58.06
N GLU A 58 -25.41 -34.55 57.46
CA GLU A 58 -24.48 -35.68 57.58
C GLU A 58 -23.08 -35.33 57.03
N ALA A 59 -23.00 -34.69 55.87
CA ALA A 59 -21.72 -34.26 55.30
C ALA A 59 -21.04 -33.20 56.18
N ARG A 60 -21.84 -32.28 56.73
CA ARG A 60 -21.35 -31.23 57.63
C ARG A 60 -20.92 -31.79 58.99
N GLU A 61 -21.62 -32.80 59.50
CA GLU A 61 -21.27 -33.50 60.75
C GLU A 61 -20.04 -34.39 60.57
N LEU A 62 -19.89 -35.05 59.41
CA LEU A 62 -18.69 -35.82 59.06
C LEU A 62 -17.47 -34.89 58.89
N GLU A 63 -17.63 -33.75 58.22
CA GLU A 63 -16.56 -32.75 58.14
C GLU A 63 -16.20 -32.22 59.53
N LYS A 64 -17.19 -32.03 60.40
CA LYS A 64 -16.97 -31.56 61.77
C LYS A 64 -16.28 -32.62 62.63
N SER A 65 -16.61 -33.90 62.48
CA SER A 65 -15.93 -34.99 63.21
C SER A 65 -14.51 -35.21 62.72
N VAL A 66 -14.28 -35.21 61.40
CA VAL A 66 -12.94 -35.29 60.80
C VAL A 66 -12.09 -34.08 61.17
N ALA A 67 -12.69 -32.88 61.25
CA ALA A 67 -12.00 -31.68 61.73
C ALA A 67 -11.63 -31.80 63.22
N MET A 68 -12.51 -32.32 64.07
CA MET A 68 -12.21 -32.56 65.49
C MET A 68 -11.13 -33.64 65.68
N GLU A 69 -11.13 -34.68 64.86
CA GLU A 69 -10.10 -35.72 64.87
C GLU A 69 -8.72 -35.16 64.48
N ARG A 70 -8.66 -34.33 63.42
CA ARG A 70 -7.43 -33.61 63.03
C ARG A 70 -6.91 -32.66 64.10
N VAL A 71 -7.79 -32.08 64.92
CA VAL A 71 -7.42 -31.18 66.02
C VAL A 71 -6.96 -31.96 67.26
N SER A 72 -7.47 -33.18 67.47
CA SER A 72 -7.10 -34.04 68.61
C SER A 72 -5.73 -34.74 68.46
N ALA A 73 -5.25 -34.91 67.23
CA ALA A 73 -3.89 -35.32 66.95
C ALA A 73 -2.95 -34.15 67.32
N GLY A 74 -2.38 -34.18 68.53
CA GLY A 74 -1.56 -33.12 69.10
C GLY A 74 -0.40 -32.70 68.20
N VAL A 75 -0.67 -31.76 67.30
CA VAL A 75 0.35 -31.01 66.56
C VAL A 75 0.76 -29.86 67.46
N ALA A 76 2.06 -29.79 67.78
CA ALA A 76 2.62 -28.68 68.52
C ALA A 76 2.28 -27.36 67.79
N VAL A 77 1.40 -26.56 68.38
CA VAL A 77 1.10 -25.21 67.88
C VAL A 77 2.38 -24.39 68.09
N PRO A 78 3.09 -23.98 67.04
CA PRO A 78 4.22 -23.09 67.23
C PRO A 78 3.70 -21.81 67.90
N LEU A 79 4.46 -21.33 68.90
CA LEU A 79 4.14 -20.10 69.62
C LEU A 79 3.72 -19.01 68.62
N PRO A 80 2.66 -18.23 68.90
CA PRO A 80 2.20 -17.22 67.96
C PRO A 80 3.34 -16.23 67.72
N LYS A 81 3.97 -16.34 66.53
CA LYS A 81 4.93 -15.35 66.08
C LYS A 81 4.14 -14.05 65.96
N VAL A 82 4.46 -13.07 66.79
CA VAL A 82 3.81 -11.75 66.80
C VAL A 82 3.71 -11.29 65.34
N PRO A 83 2.51 -10.95 64.84
CA PRO A 83 2.37 -10.53 63.45
C PRO A 83 3.31 -9.35 63.24
N GLU A 84 4.30 -9.53 62.38
CA GLU A 84 5.22 -8.46 62.01
C GLU A 84 4.36 -7.35 61.41
N VAL A 85 4.41 -6.17 62.02
CA VAL A 85 3.66 -5.02 61.55
C VAL A 85 4.15 -4.73 60.14
N TRP A 86 3.25 -4.83 59.16
CA TRP A 86 3.58 -4.54 57.77
C TRP A 86 4.12 -3.11 57.70
N THR A 87 5.41 -2.99 57.42
CA THR A 87 6.04 -1.72 57.10
C THR A 87 6.06 -1.61 55.58
N PRO A 88 5.54 -0.51 55.01
CA PRO A 88 5.64 -0.31 53.58
C PRO A 88 7.13 -0.32 53.19
N PRO A 89 7.55 -1.10 52.19
CA PRO A 89 8.94 -1.10 51.78
C PRO A 89 9.33 0.31 51.32
N ASP A 90 10.56 0.69 51.64
CA ASP A 90 11.09 2.03 51.35
C ASP A 90 10.95 2.35 49.85
N ALA A 91 10.49 3.56 49.54
CA ALA A 91 10.17 3.97 48.17
C ALA A 91 11.43 3.94 47.28
N ASP A 92 12.60 4.20 47.86
CA ASP A 92 13.89 4.17 47.18
C ASP A 92 14.37 2.73 46.90
N ALA A 93 13.91 1.74 47.68
CA ALA A 93 14.22 0.32 47.47
C ALA A 93 13.36 -0.33 46.37
N ILE A 94 12.14 0.17 46.14
CA ILE A 94 11.21 -0.39 45.14
C ILE A 94 11.54 0.10 43.71
N GLY A 95 12.26 1.21 43.55
CA GLY A 95 12.71 1.74 42.25
C GLY A 95 11.57 2.00 41.26
N VAL A 96 11.14 0.96 40.52
CA VAL A 96 9.99 1.00 39.61
C VAL A 96 9.02 -0.12 39.97
N SER A 97 7.80 0.23 40.38
CA SER A 97 6.76 -0.76 40.63
C SER A 97 6.37 -1.49 39.33
N ARG A 98 5.99 -2.77 39.43
CA ARG A 98 5.48 -3.57 38.29
C ARG A 98 4.43 -2.82 37.48
N ARG A 99 3.51 -2.12 38.15
CA ARG A 99 2.45 -1.34 37.50
C ARG A 99 3.01 -0.16 36.71
N GLN A 100 4.02 0.53 37.24
CA GLN A 100 4.69 1.62 36.52
C GLN A 100 5.48 1.09 35.32
N PHE A 101 6.18 -0.03 35.46
CA PHE A 101 6.88 -0.67 34.33
C PHE A 101 5.90 -1.05 33.22
N LEU A 102 4.81 -1.75 33.54
CA LEU A 102 3.81 -2.19 32.56
C LEU A 102 3.08 -1.01 31.92
N ASN A 103 2.67 0.00 32.70
CA ASN A 103 2.02 1.18 32.11
C ASN A 103 2.96 1.97 31.21
N ARG A 104 4.23 2.14 31.61
CA ARG A 104 5.23 2.84 30.80
C ARG A 104 5.53 2.06 29.52
N SER A 105 5.75 0.76 29.61
CA SER A 105 6.04 -0.06 28.43
C SER A 105 4.86 -0.08 27.46
N SER A 106 3.62 -0.25 27.94
CA SER A 106 2.42 -0.21 27.09
C SER A 106 2.24 1.14 26.40
N ILE A 107 2.40 2.25 27.12
CA ILE A 107 2.27 3.60 26.53
C ILE A 107 3.40 3.86 25.53
N THR A 108 4.65 3.50 25.86
CA THR A 108 5.79 3.69 24.97
C THR A 108 5.63 2.89 23.68
N LEU A 109 5.25 1.61 23.77
CA LEU A 109 5.02 0.76 22.60
C LEU A 109 3.86 1.28 21.73
N MET A 110 2.75 1.67 22.35
CA MET A 110 1.61 2.24 21.62
C MET A 110 1.98 3.55 20.92
N THR A 111 2.70 4.45 21.60
CA THR A 111 3.11 5.74 21.05
C THR A 111 4.10 5.56 19.90
N LEU A 112 5.08 4.68 20.06
CA LEU A 112 6.03 4.33 18.99
C LEU A 112 5.29 3.74 17.78
N GLY A 113 4.38 2.79 18.00
CA GLY A 113 3.59 2.17 16.94
C GLY A 113 2.74 3.16 16.16
N LEU A 114 2.00 4.03 16.87
CA LEU A 114 1.20 5.08 16.23
C LEU A 114 2.05 6.10 15.49
N SER A 115 3.23 6.43 16.01
CA SER A 115 4.16 7.36 15.35
C SER A 115 4.73 6.78 14.06
N VAL A 116 5.16 5.51 14.07
CA VAL A 116 5.65 4.81 12.86
C VAL A 116 4.54 4.67 11.84
N PHE A 117 3.33 4.28 12.25
CA PHE A 117 2.18 4.19 11.35
C PHE A 117 1.81 5.57 10.77
N GLY A 118 1.79 6.61 11.59
CA GLY A 118 1.54 7.99 11.14
C GLY A 118 2.58 8.46 10.13
N ALA A 119 3.87 8.21 10.40
CA ALA A 119 4.95 8.53 9.47
C ALA A 119 4.81 7.76 8.15
N ALA A 120 4.40 6.48 8.18
CA ALA A 120 4.17 5.69 6.97
C ALA A 120 3.01 6.23 6.13
N ASN A 121 1.90 6.65 6.76
CA ASN A 121 0.78 7.28 6.06
C ASN A 121 1.18 8.61 5.41
N ILE A 122 1.94 9.44 6.13
CA ILE A 122 2.49 10.68 5.56
C ILE A 122 3.42 10.37 4.40
N ALA A 123 4.32 9.41 4.53
CA ALA A 123 5.24 9.01 3.45
C ALA A 123 4.52 8.43 2.22
N PHE A 124 3.38 7.77 2.41
CA PHE A 124 2.52 7.29 1.33
C PHE A 124 1.77 8.43 0.63
N LEU A 125 1.28 9.41 1.39
CA LEU A 125 0.55 10.55 0.85
C LEU A 125 1.47 11.66 0.31
N TRP A 126 2.75 11.68 0.72
CA TRP A 126 3.70 12.68 0.27
C TRP A 126 3.99 12.48 -1.21
N PRO A 127 3.74 13.49 -2.06
CA PRO A 127 3.97 13.37 -3.48
C PRO A 127 5.47 13.14 -3.71
N ARG A 128 5.83 11.95 -4.20
CA ARG A 128 7.19 11.69 -4.64
C ARG A 128 7.36 12.37 -6.00
N PRO A 129 8.25 13.37 -6.13
CA PRO A 129 8.60 13.86 -7.45
C PRO A 129 9.45 12.77 -8.10
N THR A 130 8.86 11.93 -8.94
CA THR A 130 9.37 11.51 -10.26
C THR A 130 8.89 10.12 -10.72
N ALA A 131 8.77 10.05 -12.05
CA ALA A 131 8.92 8.88 -12.91
C ALA A 131 7.94 7.73 -12.69
N GLY A 132 6.65 8.03 -12.85
CA GLY A 132 5.62 7.01 -13.01
C GLY A 132 4.73 7.29 -14.20
N PHE A 133 3.89 6.32 -14.54
CA PHE A 133 2.80 6.49 -15.49
C PHE A 133 1.94 7.72 -15.14
N GLY A 134 1.63 8.55 -16.14
CA GLY A 134 1.02 9.88 -15.97
C GLY A 134 2.02 11.04 -15.96
N SER A 135 3.30 10.78 -16.24
CA SER A 135 4.35 11.80 -16.36
C SER A 135 5.34 11.46 -17.49
N LYS A 136 6.36 12.29 -17.68
CA LYS A 136 7.46 12.00 -18.62
C LYS A 136 8.34 10.89 -18.06
N VAL A 137 8.30 9.73 -18.72
CA VAL A 137 9.05 8.53 -18.33
C VAL A 137 10.25 8.38 -19.27
N LYS A 138 11.45 8.38 -18.69
CA LYS A 138 12.68 8.08 -19.44
C LYS A 138 12.78 6.58 -19.64
N ILE A 139 12.80 6.14 -20.89
CA ILE A 139 12.85 4.71 -21.25
C ILE A 139 14.29 4.20 -21.31
N GLY A 140 15.17 4.99 -21.91
CA GLY A 140 16.57 4.60 -22.10
C GLY A 140 17.29 5.50 -23.09
N THR A 141 18.46 5.04 -23.54
CA THR A 141 19.18 5.65 -24.67
C THR A 141 18.69 5.10 -26.00
N ILE A 142 18.83 5.86 -27.09
CA ILE A 142 18.43 5.44 -28.45
C ILE A 142 19.02 4.07 -28.81
N ASP A 143 20.31 3.85 -28.53
CA ASP A 143 20.99 2.58 -28.85
C ASP A 143 20.44 1.40 -28.04
N SER A 144 20.22 1.61 -26.73
CA SER A 144 19.61 0.59 -25.88
C SER A 144 18.19 0.25 -26.32
N VAL A 145 17.42 1.27 -26.71
CA VAL A 145 16.04 1.12 -27.17
C VAL A 145 16.00 0.37 -28.49
N ASN A 146 16.83 0.75 -29.46
CA ASN A 146 16.91 0.09 -30.76
C ASN A 146 17.34 -1.36 -30.63
N THR A 147 18.26 -1.66 -29.70
CA THR A 147 18.67 -3.04 -29.42
C THR A 147 17.48 -3.87 -28.91
N VAL A 148 16.73 -3.34 -27.94
CA VAL A 148 15.54 -4.03 -27.39
C VAL A 148 14.45 -4.20 -28.45
N ILE A 149 14.22 -3.21 -29.31
CA ILE A 149 13.27 -3.27 -30.42
C ILE A 149 13.68 -4.37 -31.41
N ASN A 150 14.96 -4.43 -31.78
CA ASN A 150 15.46 -5.39 -32.77
C ASN A 150 15.57 -6.81 -32.21
N SER A 151 15.65 -6.97 -30.88
CA SER A 151 15.71 -8.28 -30.21
C SER A 151 14.40 -8.65 -29.50
N SER A 152 13.29 -7.96 -29.78
CA SER A 152 12.04 -8.18 -29.05
C SER A 152 11.39 -9.52 -29.40
N SER A 153 10.71 -10.11 -28.40
CA SER A 153 9.95 -11.37 -28.50
C SER A 153 8.57 -11.14 -27.87
N PRO A 154 7.46 -11.70 -28.41
CA PRO A 154 7.37 -12.74 -29.45
C PRO A 154 7.45 -12.26 -30.90
N ALA A 155 7.48 -10.95 -31.13
CA ALA A 155 7.60 -10.33 -32.44
C ALA A 155 8.77 -9.34 -32.46
N VAL A 156 9.57 -9.35 -33.52
CA VAL A 156 10.61 -8.34 -33.74
C VAL A 156 9.94 -7.00 -34.00
N ASN A 157 10.50 -5.90 -33.49
CA ASN A 157 9.94 -4.54 -33.57
C ASN A 157 8.74 -4.25 -32.65
N PHE A 158 8.48 -5.10 -31.66
CA PHE A 158 7.42 -4.91 -30.65
C PHE A 158 8.03 -4.89 -29.25
N ALA A 159 8.75 -3.81 -28.92
CA ALA A 159 9.31 -3.64 -27.59
C ALA A 159 8.26 -3.12 -26.60
N TYR A 160 8.00 -3.88 -25.54
CA TYR A 160 7.11 -3.47 -24.45
C TYR A 160 7.92 -2.85 -23.30
N PHE A 161 7.52 -1.66 -22.87
CA PHE A 161 8.11 -0.94 -21.74
C PHE A 161 7.08 -0.81 -20.61
N SER A 162 7.35 -1.48 -19.50
CA SER A 162 6.39 -1.64 -18.40
C SER A 162 6.19 -0.35 -17.59
N GLU A 163 7.22 0.48 -17.55
CA GLU A 163 7.31 1.76 -16.84
C GLU A 163 6.34 2.78 -17.43
N ALA A 164 6.13 2.73 -18.75
CA ALA A 164 5.20 3.57 -19.48
C ALA A 164 3.90 2.85 -19.88
N GLN A 165 3.80 1.52 -19.70
CA GLN A 165 2.69 0.68 -20.17
C GLN A 165 2.43 0.79 -21.69
N THR A 166 3.52 0.89 -22.45
CA THR A 166 3.49 1.16 -23.89
C THR A 166 4.32 0.19 -24.69
N TYR A 167 3.88 -0.07 -25.92
CA TYR A 167 4.75 -0.61 -26.95
C TYR A 167 5.42 0.55 -27.68
N LEU A 168 6.75 0.53 -27.76
CA LEU A 168 7.51 1.47 -28.56
C LEU A 168 8.00 0.74 -29.80
N GLN A 169 7.67 1.28 -30.97
CA GLN A 169 7.89 0.62 -32.24
C GLN A 169 8.52 1.55 -33.25
N PRO A 170 9.32 1.00 -34.18
CA PRO A 170 9.86 1.77 -35.27
C PRO A 170 8.75 2.12 -36.26
N TYR A 171 8.69 3.40 -36.63
CA TYR A 171 7.83 3.90 -37.68
C TYR A 171 8.65 4.08 -38.97
N PRO A 172 8.18 3.61 -40.14
CA PRO A 172 8.92 3.75 -41.39
C PRO A 172 9.26 5.20 -41.74
N MET A 173 10.51 5.44 -42.14
CA MET A 173 11.04 6.78 -42.45
C MET A 173 11.02 7.12 -43.95
N ASP A 174 10.36 6.30 -44.77
CA ASP A 174 10.19 6.59 -46.19
C ASP A 174 9.27 7.81 -46.40
N GLN A 175 9.55 8.57 -47.45
CA GLN A 175 8.88 9.85 -47.71
C GLN A 175 7.36 9.70 -47.89
N ALA A 176 6.90 8.59 -48.48
CA ALA A 176 5.49 8.33 -48.70
C ALA A 176 4.75 8.06 -47.37
N THR A 177 5.29 7.18 -46.53
CA THR A 177 4.70 6.82 -45.23
C THR A 177 4.74 7.98 -44.22
N GLN A 178 5.77 8.83 -44.31
CA GLN A 178 5.86 10.07 -43.53
C GLN A 178 4.82 11.11 -44.00
N ALA A 179 4.62 11.28 -45.31
CA ALA A 179 3.56 12.16 -45.82
C ALA A 179 2.16 11.67 -45.39
N SER A 180 1.92 10.35 -45.44
CA SER A 180 0.69 9.74 -44.93
C SER A 180 0.52 9.96 -43.43
N ALA A 181 1.60 9.88 -42.64
CA ALA A 181 1.57 10.19 -41.21
C ALA A 181 1.18 11.64 -40.93
N GLU A 182 1.73 12.60 -41.67
CA GLU A 182 1.44 14.04 -41.48
C GLU A 182 -0.03 14.38 -41.76
N ALA A 183 -0.69 13.64 -42.66
CA ALA A 183 -2.10 13.82 -42.95
C ALA A 183 -3.01 13.36 -41.79
N VAL A 184 -2.56 12.38 -41.01
CA VAL A 184 -3.38 11.70 -39.98
C VAL A 184 -3.01 12.18 -38.58
N TYR A 185 -1.73 12.07 -38.21
CA TYR A 185 -1.24 12.36 -36.88
C TYR A 185 -0.89 13.84 -36.74
N LYS A 186 -1.09 14.39 -35.53
CA LYS A 186 -0.88 15.81 -35.24
C LYS A 186 -0.12 16.02 -33.93
N GLY A 187 0.43 17.22 -33.77
CA GLY A 187 1.05 17.66 -32.53
C GLY A 187 2.25 16.79 -32.10
N ALA A 188 2.31 16.49 -30.79
CA ALA A 188 3.45 15.83 -30.19
C ALA A 188 3.60 14.34 -30.60
N THR A 189 2.51 13.68 -31.02
CA THR A 189 2.58 12.32 -31.60
C THR A 189 3.30 12.33 -32.94
N LEU A 190 2.98 13.31 -33.81
CA LEU A 190 3.65 13.45 -35.10
C LEU A 190 5.14 13.75 -34.94
N ALA A 191 5.53 14.52 -33.92
CA ALA A 191 6.94 14.79 -33.64
C ALA A 191 7.75 13.52 -33.37
N GLY A 192 7.21 12.57 -32.61
CA GLY A 192 7.83 11.26 -32.39
C GLY A 192 7.90 10.42 -33.67
N ILE A 193 6.82 10.40 -34.45
CA ILE A 193 6.73 9.65 -35.71
C ILE A 193 7.76 10.14 -36.75
N LYS A 194 7.98 11.46 -36.82
CA LYS A 194 9.01 12.08 -37.66
C LYS A 194 10.44 11.71 -37.26
N GLN A 195 10.63 11.22 -36.05
CA GLN A 195 11.89 10.67 -35.56
C GLN A 195 11.97 9.15 -35.68
N GLY A 196 10.97 8.51 -36.30
CA GLY A 196 10.95 7.08 -36.55
C GLY A 196 10.42 6.25 -35.39
N TYR A 197 9.73 6.85 -34.42
CA TYR A 197 9.18 6.13 -33.28
C TYR A 197 7.70 6.39 -33.08
N VAL A 198 6.97 5.34 -32.72
CA VAL A 198 5.58 5.44 -32.28
C VAL A 198 5.43 4.70 -30.95
N ALA A 199 4.85 5.37 -29.95
CA ALA A 199 4.53 4.76 -28.66
C ALA A 199 3.02 4.51 -28.57
N LEU A 200 2.63 3.24 -28.52
CA LEU A 200 1.25 2.79 -28.42
C LEU A 200 0.91 2.42 -26.99
N TRP A 201 -0.20 2.93 -26.50
CA TRP A 201 -0.74 2.51 -25.21
C TRP A 201 -1.27 1.08 -25.32
N GLN A 202 -0.84 0.18 -24.42
CA GLN A 202 -1.30 -1.22 -24.38
C GLN A 202 -2.83 -1.35 -24.16
N LYS A 203 -3.52 -0.26 -23.82
CA LYS A 203 -4.96 -0.24 -23.54
C LYS A 203 -5.80 -0.23 -24.82
N CYS A 204 -6.67 -1.22 -24.96
CA CYS A 204 -7.63 -1.30 -26.06
C CYS A 204 -8.67 -0.15 -25.99
N PRO A 205 -8.84 0.65 -27.06
CA PRO A 205 -9.87 1.71 -27.14
C PRO A 205 -11.32 1.25 -27.01
N HIS A 206 -11.60 -0.05 -27.10
CA HIS A 206 -12.95 -0.61 -26.95
C HIS A 206 -13.43 -0.52 -25.49
N LEU A 207 -12.87 -1.36 -24.61
CA LEU A 207 -13.25 -1.46 -23.18
C LEU A 207 -12.04 -1.52 -22.24
N GLY A 208 -10.82 -1.26 -22.75
CA GLY A 208 -9.62 -1.14 -21.92
C GLY A 208 -8.86 -2.43 -21.63
N CYS A 209 -9.12 -3.52 -22.35
CA CYS A 209 -8.30 -4.73 -22.26
C CYS A 209 -6.83 -4.45 -22.60
N LYS A 210 -5.91 -5.21 -22.00
CA LYS A 210 -4.49 -5.21 -22.41
C LYS A 210 -4.36 -5.94 -23.75
N VAL A 211 -3.83 -5.25 -24.76
CA VAL A 211 -3.67 -5.79 -26.10
C VAL A 211 -2.28 -6.42 -26.24
N PRO A 212 -2.16 -7.74 -26.40
CA PRO A 212 -0.89 -8.39 -26.72
C PRO A 212 -0.54 -8.20 -28.20
N VAL A 213 0.74 -8.43 -28.51
CA VAL A 213 1.21 -8.60 -29.89
C VAL A 213 1.09 -10.08 -30.30
N CYS A 214 0.72 -10.31 -31.56
CA CYS A 214 0.80 -11.61 -32.20
C CYS A 214 2.09 -11.73 -33.03
N GLY A 215 2.91 -12.74 -32.71
CA GLY A 215 4.19 -13.00 -33.37
C GLY A 215 4.06 -13.44 -34.83
N THR A 216 2.97 -14.12 -35.19
CA THR A 216 2.78 -14.63 -36.56
C THR A 216 2.18 -13.58 -37.48
N SER A 217 1.12 -12.89 -37.06
CA SER A 217 0.48 -11.86 -37.88
C SER A 217 1.22 -10.52 -37.89
N GLN A 218 2.14 -10.31 -36.94
CA GLN A 218 2.82 -9.04 -36.69
C GLN A 218 1.83 -7.90 -36.42
N TRP A 219 0.68 -8.22 -35.82
CA TRP A 219 -0.39 -7.30 -35.46
C TRP A 219 -0.65 -7.35 -33.94
N PHE A 220 -1.34 -6.34 -33.43
CA PHE A 220 -1.90 -6.36 -32.09
C PHE A 220 -3.29 -6.97 -32.12
N GLU A 221 -3.49 -8.07 -31.39
CA GLU A 221 -4.74 -8.84 -31.41
C GLU A 221 -5.35 -8.88 -30.00
N CYS A 222 -6.44 -8.14 -29.80
CA CYS A 222 -7.11 -8.03 -28.51
C CYS A 222 -7.95 -9.28 -28.22
N PRO A 223 -7.61 -10.09 -27.19
CA PRO A 223 -8.27 -11.38 -26.94
C PRO A 223 -9.70 -11.25 -26.43
N CYS A 224 -10.10 -10.07 -25.93
CA CYS A 224 -11.42 -9.90 -25.32
C CYS A 224 -12.59 -9.96 -26.31
N HIS A 225 -12.47 -9.26 -27.45
CA HIS A 225 -13.56 -9.12 -28.44
C HIS A 225 -13.02 -9.10 -29.90
N GLY A 226 -11.77 -9.53 -30.11
CA GLY A 226 -11.18 -9.65 -31.46
C GLY A 226 -10.89 -8.33 -32.18
N SER A 227 -10.66 -7.23 -31.46
CA SER A 227 -10.15 -6.00 -32.12
C SER A 227 -8.70 -6.20 -32.52
N GLN A 228 -8.37 -5.87 -33.77
CA GLN A 228 -7.04 -6.06 -34.33
C GLN A 228 -6.48 -4.74 -34.86
N TYR A 229 -5.19 -4.52 -34.64
CA TYR A 229 -4.48 -3.32 -35.07
C TYR A 229 -3.17 -3.70 -35.76
N ASN A 230 -2.76 -2.93 -36.76
CA ASN A 230 -1.48 -3.14 -37.43
C ASN A 230 -0.30 -2.79 -36.51
N ARG A 231 0.93 -2.93 -37.01
CA ARG A 231 2.15 -2.63 -36.25
C ARG A 231 2.23 -1.18 -35.74
N VAL A 232 1.46 -0.23 -36.24
CA VAL A 232 1.45 1.17 -35.74
C VAL A 232 0.18 1.51 -34.97
N GLY A 233 -0.62 0.52 -34.60
CA GLY A 233 -1.81 0.70 -33.77
C GLY A 233 -3.06 1.13 -34.55
N GLU A 234 -3.03 1.17 -35.88
CA GLU A 234 -4.19 1.51 -36.69
C GLU A 234 -5.16 0.34 -36.75
N LYS A 235 -6.43 0.62 -36.52
CA LYS A 235 -7.46 -0.41 -36.43
C LYS A 235 -7.70 -1.06 -37.79
N LYS A 236 -7.65 -2.40 -37.83
CA LYS A 236 -8.00 -3.23 -38.99
C LYS A 236 -9.33 -3.96 -38.81
N VAL A 237 -9.55 -4.60 -37.66
CA VAL A 237 -10.73 -5.47 -37.43
C VAL A 237 -11.34 -5.25 -36.05
N GLY A 238 -12.61 -5.61 -35.88
CA GLY A 238 -13.29 -5.75 -34.59
C GLY A 238 -14.06 -4.52 -34.10
N PRO A 239 -14.61 -4.57 -32.88
CA PRO A 239 -15.58 -3.59 -32.38
C PRO A 239 -14.98 -2.27 -31.87
N ALA A 240 -13.65 -2.15 -31.71
CA ALA A 240 -13.04 -0.91 -31.25
C ALA A 240 -13.44 0.30 -32.13
N PRO A 241 -13.75 1.47 -31.55
CA PRO A 241 -14.23 2.62 -32.33
C PRO A 241 -13.12 3.38 -33.07
N ARG A 242 -11.85 3.12 -32.77
CA ARG A 242 -10.66 3.78 -33.33
C ARG A 242 -9.41 2.90 -33.18
N GLY A 243 -8.28 3.34 -33.73
CA GLY A 243 -6.95 2.76 -33.49
C GLY A 243 -6.48 2.92 -32.03
N MET A 244 -5.41 2.23 -31.67
CA MET A 244 -4.78 2.32 -30.34
C MET A 244 -4.35 3.76 -30.04
N ASP A 245 -4.51 4.16 -28.78
CA ASP A 245 -4.12 5.51 -28.35
C ASP A 245 -2.58 5.60 -28.25
N HIS A 246 -2.03 6.78 -28.53
CA HIS A 246 -0.59 7.02 -28.57
C HIS A 246 -0.14 7.91 -27.42
N PHE A 247 1.14 7.78 -27.05
CA PHE A 247 1.83 8.76 -26.23
C PHE A 247 2.90 9.51 -27.04
N PRO A 248 3.12 10.81 -26.78
CA PRO A 248 4.22 11.52 -27.40
C PRO A 248 5.58 10.93 -27.04
N VAL A 249 6.41 10.72 -28.07
CA VAL A 249 7.82 10.35 -27.92
C VAL A 249 8.65 11.62 -28.06
N ILE A 250 9.49 11.88 -27.08
CA ILE A 250 10.40 13.02 -27.02
C ILE A 250 11.82 12.46 -27.04
N ILE A 251 12.61 12.89 -28.01
CA ILE A 251 14.03 12.58 -28.08
C ILE A 251 14.79 13.80 -27.57
N ASP A 252 15.52 13.63 -26.47
CA ASP A 252 16.34 14.66 -25.85
C ASP A 252 17.81 14.20 -25.84
N GLY A 253 18.56 14.63 -26.85
CA GLY A 253 19.89 14.12 -27.15
C GLY A 253 19.85 12.62 -27.45
N GLU A 254 20.54 11.83 -26.62
CA GLU A 254 20.56 10.36 -26.73
C GLU A 254 19.40 9.69 -25.98
N ASN A 255 18.58 10.44 -25.23
CA ASN A 255 17.56 9.87 -24.38
C ASN A 255 16.20 9.79 -25.08
N VAL A 256 15.54 8.63 -24.96
CA VAL A 256 14.16 8.43 -25.40
C VAL A 256 13.24 8.57 -24.18
N ILE A 257 12.33 9.54 -24.25
CA ILE A 257 11.37 9.87 -23.20
C ILE A 257 9.95 9.72 -23.77
N ILE A 258 9.05 9.10 -23.03
CA ILE A 258 7.63 8.98 -23.39
C ILE A 258 6.81 9.83 -22.43
N ASP A 259 6.00 10.74 -22.95
CA ASP A 259 5.10 11.56 -22.13
C ASP A 259 3.77 10.83 -21.89
N THR A 260 3.71 10.08 -20.80
CA THR A 260 2.50 9.33 -20.42
C THR A 260 1.43 10.21 -19.75
N GLY A 261 1.72 11.49 -19.51
CA GLY A 261 0.75 12.46 -18.98
C GLY A 261 -0.22 12.97 -20.03
N THR A 262 0.11 12.83 -21.31
CA THR A 262 -0.70 13.29 -22.45
C THR A 262 -1.05 12.13 -23.37
N VAL A 263 -2.33 11.73 -23.37
CA VAL A 263 -2.83 10.70 -24.28
C VAL A 263 -3.30 11.36 -25.58
N SER A 264 -2.77 10.90 -26.71
CA SER A 264 -3.26 11.23 -28.04
C SER A 264 -4.18 10.11 -28.52
N LEU A 265 -5.41 10.45 -28.91
CA LEU A 265 -6.36 9.44 -29.36
C LEU A 265 -5.88 8.77 -30.65
N GLY A 266 -6.12 7.47 -30.76
CA GLY A 266 -5.75 6.71 -31.94
C GLY A 266 -6.50 7.15 -33.20
N ALA A 267 -5.91 6.82 -34.36
CA ALA A 267 -6.44 7.22 -35.66
C ALA A 267 -7.87 6.69 -35.91
N VAL A 268 -8.61 7.39 -36.77
CA VAL A 268 -9.98 7.00 -37.15
C VAL A 268 -9.99 5.68 -37.93
N ILE A 269 -11.15 5.01 -37.95
CA ILE A 269 -11.33 3.74 -38.68
C ILE A 269 -11.03 3.95 -40.18
N GLY A 270 -10.32 3.00 -40.78
CA GLY A 270 -9.93 3.05 -42.20
C GLY A 270 -8.61 3.75 -42.48
N THR A 271 -7.93 4.25 -41.44
CA THR A 271 -6.57 4.77 -41.55
C THR A 271 -5.58 3.64 -41.83
N ASP A 272 -4.69 3.85 -42.78
CA ASP A 272 -3.58 2.95 -43.08
C ASP A 272 -2.37 3.74 -43.57
N THR A 273 -1.55 4.28 -42.66
CA THR A 273 -0.42 5.13 -43.08
C THR A 273 0.77 4.33 -43.58
N THR A 274 0.92 3.08 -43.11
CA THR A 274 2.06 2.22 -43.44
C THR A 274 1.77 1.22 -44.55
N GLY A 275 0.49 0.96 -44.86
CA GLY A 275 0.10 -0.08 -45.81
C GLY A 275 0.46 -1.50 -45.35
N GLN A 276 0.80 -1.67 -44.07
CA GLN A 276 1.22 -2.96 -43.55
C GLN A 276 0.03 -3.92 -43.50
N GLY A 277 0.10 -4.95 -44.34
CA GLY A 277 -0.85 -6.05 -44.37
C GLY A 277 -0.59 -7.07 -43.25
N LEU A 278 -1.39 -8.13 -43.27
CA LEU A 278 -1.22 -9.28 -42.39
C LEU A 278 -0.03 -10.11 -42.87
N GLU A 279 0.98 -10.33 -42.03
CA GLU A 279 2.21 -11.07 -42.43
C GLU A 279 2.09 -12.59 -42.26
N GLY A 280 1.17 -13.05 -41.41
CA GLY A 280 0.97 -14.46 -41.10
C GLY A 280 -0.39 -14.72 -40.44
N PRO A 281 -0.66 -15.96 -40.00
CA PRO A 281 -1.94 -16.29 -39.38
C PRO A 281 -2.15 -15.53 -38.08
N HIS A 282 -3.42 -15.29 -37.72
CA HIS A 282 -3.79 -14.75 -36.41
C HIS A 282 -3.38 -15.69 -35.28
N CYS A 283 -3.13 -15.13 -34.10
CA CYS A 283 -2.77 -15.88 -32.89
C CYS A 283 -4.00 -16.30 -32.08
N ALA A 284 -5.17 -15.71 -32.37
CA ALA A 284 -6.43 -15.92 -31.66
C ALA A 284 -7.43 -16.75 -32.48
#